data_AF-A0A932UNC7-F1
#
_entry.id   AF-A0A932UNC7-F1
#
_cell.length_a   1.000
_cell.length_b   1.000
_cell.length_c   1.000
_cell.angle_alpha   90.00
_cell.angle_beta   90.00
_cell.angle_gamma   90.00
#
_symmetry.space_group_name_H-M   'P 1'
#
loop_
_entity.id
_entity.type
_entity.pdbx_description
1 polymer ?
#
loop_
_entity_poly.entity_id
_entity_poly.type
_entity_poly.pdbx_seq_one_letter_code
_entity_poly.pdbx_strand_id
1 'polypeptide(L)'
;MGKKWYNLFVTIDQAEQESRDETPSAAPGKAAGAARSATQTIAEIASAVAAEPKFTAPVSNPTSFDEIYQAAEIRPPTHGYTVFKVAEMLQSEHIRNLPPEVKRSSILVALDAAGVKLREIIEDAVRRDRALDTYEHVQQKALEELEAHKNEENRQIEAEIERLVSERRARIQSNNEVIAKEKDRFYGWQLKKQQEEQRIAEAVSYFAEENPITTSGGPPPSSPRPGQGP
;
A
#
# COMPACT_ATOMS: atom_id res chain seq x y z
N MET A 1 -4.54 -15.77 14.79
CA MET A 1 -3.14 -15.28 14.81
C MET A 1 -2.69 -15.11 13.37
N GLY A 2 -2.66 -13.87 12.88
CA GLY A 2 -2.19 -13.54 11.53
C GLY A 2 -0.95 -12.65 11.60
N LYS A 3 -0.22 -12.61 10.48
CA LYS A 3 0.98 -11.82 10.13
C LYS A 3 2.29 -12.63 10.08
N LYS A 4 2.67 -13.07 8.88
CA LYS A 4 4.07 -13.19 8.44
C LYS A 4 4.15 -12.85 6.95
N TRP A 5 4.27 -11.55 6.67
CA TRP A 5 4.81 -11.06 5.40
C TRP A 5 6.31 -10.82 5.57
N TYR A 6 7.01 -10.98 4.44
CA TYR A 6 8.40 -10.63 4.14
C TYR A 6 9.50 -11.58 4.60
N ASN A 7 9.87 -12.50 3.70
CA ASN A 7 11.24 -12.99 3.55
C ASN A 7 11.68 -12.68 2.11
N LEU A 8 12.29 -11.51 1.93
CA LEU A 8 13.08 -11.16 0.75
C LEU A 8 14.43 -10.65 1.27
N PHE A 9 15.40 -11.54 1.37
CA PHE A 9 16.80 -11.16 1.29
C PHE A 9 17.51 -12.10 0.33
N VAL A 10 17.99 -11.47 -0.74
CA VAL A 10 18.79 -11.99 -1.82
C VAL A 10 20.11 -12.48 -1.24
N THR A 11 20.37 -13.77 -1.36
CA THR A 11 21.70 -14.35 -1.18
C THR A 11 22.46 -14.22 -2.49
N ILE A 12 23.44 -13.33 -2.56
CA ILE A 12 24.59 -13.50 -3.45
C ILE A 12 25.80 -13.41 -2.54
N ASP A 13 26.24 -14.59 -2.12
CA ASP A 13 27.53 -14.77 -1.47
C ASP A 13 28.64 -14.65 -2.51
N GLN A 14 29.74 -14.10 -2.01
CA GLN A 14 30.87 -13.55 -2.71
C GLN A 14 32.04 -14.52 -2.51
N ALA A 15 32.37 -15.28 -3.54
CA ALA A 15 33.64 -15.98 -3.71
C ALA A 15 33.71 -16.35 -5.22
N GLU A 16 34.78 -16.18 -5.98
CA GLU A 16 36.19 -16.34 -5.66
C GLU A 16 37.06 -15.41 -6.52
N GLN A 17 38.09 -14.88 -5.87
CA GLN A 17 39.27 -14.30 -6.51
C GLN A 17 40.15 -15.43 -7.06
N GLU A 18 40.63 -15.30 -8.29
CA GLU A 18 41.93 -15.87 -8.65
C GLU A 18 42.63 -15.03 -9.73
N SER A 19 43.73 -14.43 -9.29
CA SER A 19 44.97 -14.02 -9.98
C SER A 19 44.99 -13.93 -11.52
N ARG A 20 45.44 -12.77 -12.01
CA ARG A 20 46.61 -12.70 -12.91
C ARG A 20 47.25 -11.30 -12.87
N ASP A 21 48.54 -11.33 -12.56
CA ASP A 21 49.51 -10.26 -12.79
C ASP A 21 49.40 -9.70 -14.21
N GLU A 22 49.51 -8.37 -14.35
CA GLU A 22 50.41 -7.72 -15.30
C GLU A 22 50.36 -6.19 -15.12
N THR A 23 51.40 -5.64 -14.51
CA THR A 23 51.77 -4.23 -14.71
C THR A 23 52.29 -4.06 -16.14
N PRO A 24 51.99 -2.93 -16.80
CA PRO A 24 53.10 -2.02 -17.04
C PRO A 24 52.78 -0.54 -16.80
N SER A 25 53.83 0.12 -16.34
CA SER A 25 54.05 1.56 -16.22
C SER A 25 53.70 2.35 -17.49
N ALA A 26 52.92 3.44 -17.35
CA ALA A 26 53.06 4.67 -18.14
C ALA A 26 52.27 5.87 -17.55
N ALA A 27 53.01 6.85 -17.04
CA ALA A 27 52.74 8.31 -16.95
C ALA A 27 51.41 8.83 -16.35
N PRO A 28 51.45 9.59 -15.24
CA PRO A 28 50.32 10.41 -14.78
C PRO A 28 50.39 11.83 -15.36
N GLY A 29 49.21 12.39 -15.67
CA GLY A 29 49.01 13.84 -15.66
C GLY A 29 48.78 14.49 -17.02
N LYS A 30 47.54 14.46 -17.50
CA LYS A 30 46.95 15.57 -18.29
C LYS A 30 45.41 15.50 -18.43
N ALA A 31 44.78 14.34 -18.22
CA ALA A 31 43.32 14.20 -18.37
C ALA A 31 42.49 14.78 -17.21
N ALA A 32 43.03 14.82 -15.98
CA ALA A 32 42.27 15.25 -14.79
C ALA A 32 41.95 16.76 -14.76
N GLY A 33 42.72 17.59 -15.47
CA GLY A 33 42.50 19.05 -15.53
C GLY A 33 41.37 19.45 -16.48
N ALA A 34 41.23 18.76 -17.61
CA ALA A 34 40.18 19.03 -18.60
C ALA A 34 38.80 18.53 -18.15
N ALA A 35 38.75 17.39 -17.45
CA ALA A 35 37.51 16.86 -16.91
C ALA A 35 36.88 17.76 -15.84
N ARG A 36 37.69 18.30 -14.90
CA ARG A 36 37.19 19.26 -13.88
C ARG A 36 36.62 20.54 -14.50
N SER A 37 37.24 21.04 -15.58
CA SER A 37 36.82 22.27 -16.26
C SER A 37 35.45 22.10 -16.95
N ALA A 38 35.21 20.98 -17.63
CA ALA A 38 33.92 20.70 -18.28
C ALA A 38 32.79 20.50 -17.27
N THR A 39 33.03 19.71 -16.21
CA THR A 39 32.03 19.48 -15.14
C THR A 39 31.69 20.77 -14.39
N GLN A 40 32.67 21.63 -14.12
CA GLN A 40 32.46 22.91 -13.46
C GLN A 40 31.67 23.89 -14.34
N THR A 41 31.92 23.90 -15.65
CA THR A 41 31.14 24.70 -16.61
C THR A 41 29.68 24.23 -16.69
N ILE A 42 29.43 22.91 -16.62
CA ILE A 42 28.07 22.36 -16.60
C ILE A 42 27.36 22.75 -15.29
N ALA A 43 28.04 22.66 -14.15
CA ALA A 43 27.49 23.06 -12.86
C ALA A 43 27.14 24.56 -12.80
N GLU A 44 27.97 25.41 -13.42
CA GLU A 44 27.69 26.85 -13.57
C GLU A 44 26.48 27.10 -14.48
N ILE A 45 26.36 26.38 -15.60
CA ILE A 45 25.18 26.45 -16.48
C ILE A 45 23.93 26.02 -15.72
N ALA A 46 24.00 24.92 -14.97
CA ALA A 46 22.87 24.42 -14.20
C ALA A 46 22.43 25.40 -13.11
N SER A 47 23.39 26.07 -12.46
CA SER A 47 23.12 27.11 -11.46
C SER A 47 22.54 28.39 -12.08
N ALA A 48 22.92 28.71 -13.33
CA ALA A 48 22.40 29.87 -14.06
C ALA A 48 20.98 29.66 -14.60
N VAL A 49 20.55 28.41 -14.83
CA VAL A 49 19.15 28.06 -15.13
C VAL A 49 18.35 28.15 -13.82
N ALA A 50 18.11 29.38 -13.38
CA ALA A 50 17.59 29.71 -12.06
C ALA A 50 16.07 29.52 -11.86
N ALA A 51 15.34 29.05 -12.87
CA ALA A 51 13.90 28.81 -12.74
C ALA A 51 13.65 27.34 -12.39
N GLU A 52 13.21 27.09 -11.15
CA GLU A 52 12.54 25.83 -10.82
C GLU A 52 11.31 25.68 -11.71
N PRO A 53 11.17 24.56 -12.42
CA PRO A 53 9.98 24.30 -13.22
C PRO A 53 8.78 24.26 -12.28
N LYS A 54 7.81 25.13 -12.54
CA LYS A 54 6.57 25.18 -11.76
C LYS A 54 5.54 24.33 -12.48
N PHE A 55 5.12 23.23 -11.88
CA PHE A 55 3.95 22.50 -12.33
C PHE A 55 2.71 23.35 -12.03
N THR A 56 2.12 23.93 -13.07
CA THR A 56 0.91 24.76 -12.97
C THR A 56 -0.38 23.93 -12.94
N ALA A 57 -0.30 22.66 -13.32
CA ALA A 57 -1.39 21.70 -13.24
C ALA A 57 -0.90 20.34 -12.72
N PRO A 58 -1.69 19.63 -11.89
CA PRO A 58 -1.35 18.28 -11.47
C PRO A 58 -1.40 17.32 -12.66
N VAL A 59 -0.25 16.78 -13.05
CA VAL A 59 -0.16 15.75 -14.08
C VAL A 59 -0.42 14.40 -13.40
N SER A 60 -1.69 14.06 -13.20
CA SER A 60 -2.04 12.75 -12.67
C SER A 60 -1.97 11.71 -13.78
N ASN A 61 -1.03 10.77 -13.67
CA ASN A 61 -0.81 9.66 -14.61
C ASN A 61 -0.47 10.12 -16.04
N PRO A 62 0.70 10.77 -16.26
CA PRO A 62 1.14 11.09 -17.61
C PRO A 62 1.28 9.80 -18.43
N THR A 63 0.68 9.77 -19.61
CA THR A 63 0.88 8.67 -20.56
C THR A 63 2.23 8.75 -21.26
N SER A 64 2.93 9.89 -21.13
CA SER A 64 4.23 10.13 -21.75
C SER A 64 5.06 11.20 -21.01
N PHE A 65 6.39 11.18 -21.17
CA PHE A 65 7.28 12.22 -20.63
C PHE A 65 7.06 13.60 -21.28
N ASP A 66 6.51 13.64 -22.51
CA ASP A 66 6.22 14.91 -23.18
C ASP A 66 5.20 15.73 -22.39
N GLU A 67 4.17 15.07 -21.83
CA GLU A 67 3.17 15.72 -20.97
C GLU A 67 3.79 16.35 -19.73
N ILE A 68 4.81 15.71 -19.13
CA ILE A 68 5.55 16.25 -17.98
C ILE A 68 6.32 17.51 -18.41
N TYR A 69 6.99 17.47 -19.56
CA TYR A 69 7.74 18.62 -20.08
C TYR A 69 6.82 19.78 -20.49
N GLN A 70 5.64 19.50 -21.06
CA GLN A 70 4.62 20.52 -21.37
C GLN A 70 4.06 21.16 -20.10
N ALA A 71 3.76 20.35 -19.09
CA ALA A 71 3.26 20.83 -17.79
C ALA A 71 4.32 21.64 -17.02
N ALA A 72 5.60 21.35 -17.24
CA ALA A 72 6.72 22.14 -16.75
C ALA A 72 7.03 23.38 -17.64
N GLU A 73 6.20 23.65 -18.65
CA GLU A 73 6.32 24.75 -19.62
C GLU A 73 7.68 24.78 -20.36
N ILE A 74 8.29 23.60 -20.55
CA ILE A 74 9.55 23.46 -21.29
C ILE A 74 9.24 23.57 -22.79
N ARG A 75 9.38 24.77 -23.34
CA ARG A 75 9.22 25.01 -24.77
C ARG A 75 10.44 24.48 -25.54
N PRO A 76 10.22 23.77 -26.67
CA PRO A 76 11.32 23.37 -27.54
C PRO A 76 12.04 24.62 -28.11
N PRO A 77 13.38 24.59 -28.23
CA PRO A 77 14.13 25.70 -28.81
C PRO A 77 13.71 25.98 -30.27
N THR A 78 13.79 27.25 -30.70
CA THR A 78 13.36 27.69 -32.05
C THR A 78 14.15 27.03 -33.18
N HIS A 79 15.37 26.60 -32.92
CA HIS A 79 16.23 25.89 -33.88
C HIS A 79 15.92 24.38 -33.98
N GLY A 80 15.03 23.84 -33.14
CA GLY A 80 14.58 22.44 -33.21
C GLY A 80 15.59 21.39 -32.72
N TYR A 81 16.79 21.79 -32.28
CA TYR A 81 17.77 20.88 -31.67
C TYR A 81 17.58 20.85 -30.16
N THR A 82 17.07 19.72 -29.65
CA THR A 82 16.97 19.42 -28.22
C THR A 82 18.06 18.42 -27.80
N VAL A 83 18.19 18.16 -26.50
CA VAL A 83 19.04 17.06 -26.00
C VAL A 83 18.67 15.71 -26.64
N PHE A 84 17.39 15.48 -26.95
CA PHE A 84 16.93 14.27 -27.62
C PHE A 84 17.40 14.16 -29.06
N LYS A 85 17.53 15.29 -29.77
CA LYS A 85 18.09 15.27 -31.13
C LYS A 85 19.56 14.87 -31.12
N VAL A 86 20.32 15.31 -30.12
CA VAL A 86 21.71 14.88 -29.92
C VAL A 86 21.78 13.40 -29.53
N ALA A 87 20.87 12.91 -28.68
CA ALA A 87 20.77 11.49 -28.35
C ALA A 87 20.46 10.62 -29.59
N GLU A 88 19.56 11.09 -30.47
CA GLU A 88 19.25 10.44 -31.75
C GLU A 88 20.48 10.42 -32.67
N MET A 89 21.22 11.53 -32.78
CA MET A 89 22.47 11.60 -33.57
C MET A 89 23.54 10.63 -33.05
N LEU A 90 23.67 10.49 -31.72
CA LEU A 90 24.58 9.52 -31.09
C LEU A 90 24.23 8.07 -31.42
N GLN A 91 22.95 7.78 -31.68
CA GLN A 91 22.45 6.46 -32.05
C GLN A 91 22.44 6.21 -33.56
N SER A 92 22.77 7.21 -34.38
CA SER A 92 22.82 7.06 -35.83
C SER A 92 23.84 6.00 -36.27
N GLU A 93 23.54 5.32 -37.39
CA GLU A 93 24.39 4.30 -38.00
C GLU A 93 25.86 4.73 -38.13
N HIS A 94 26.08 6.00 -38.50
CA HIS A 94 27.39 6.55 -38.80
C HIS A 94 28.22 6.90 -37.57
N ILE A 95 27.58 7.08 -36.41
CA ILE A 95 28.24 7.62 -35.20
C ILE A 95 28.22 6.61 -34.04
N ARG A 96 27.23 5.72 -33.96
CA ARG A 96 27.01 4.82 -32.81
C ARG A 96 28.17 3.87 -32.50
N ASN A 97 28.91 3.43 -33.52
CA ASN A 97 30.04 2.50 -33.36
C ASN A 97 31.40 3.20 -33.21
N LEU A 98 31.43 4.53 -33.23
CA LEU A 98 32.67 5.30 -33.11
C LEU A 98 33.17 5.41 -31.66
N PRO A 99 34.48 5.63 -31.43
CA PRO A 99 35.01 5.93 -30.10
C PRO A 99 34.40 7.22 -29.50
N PRO A 100 34.29 7.34 -28.16
CA PRO A 100 33.65 8.48 -27.48
C PRO A 100 34.17 9.85 -27.90
N GLU A 101 35.49 10.00 -28.07
CA GLU A 101 36.10 11.28 -28.48
C GLU A 101 35.74 11.66 -29.93
N VAL A 102 35.60 10.66 -30.80
CA VAL A 102 35.17 10.87 -32.20
C VAL A 102 33.70 11.22 -32.24
N LYS A 103 32.85 10.54 -31.46
CA LYS A 103 31.42 10.88 -31.30
C LYS A 103 31.23 12.32 -30.87
N ARG A 104 31.97 12.74 -29.83
CA ARG A 104 31.97 14.12 -29.32
C ARG A 104 32.34 15.11 -30.42
N SER A 105 33.45 14.87 -31.11
CA SER A 105 33.95 15.78 -32.16
C SER A 105 32.98 15.87 -33.34
N SER A 106 32.44 14.74 -33.81
CA SER A 106 31.45 14.69 -34.89
C SER A 106 30.17 15.45 -34.55
N ILE A 107 29.70 15.36 -33.29
CA ILE A 107 28.51 16.10 -32.85
C ILE A 107 28.78 17.59 -32.72
N LEU A 108 29.93 17.98 -32.17
CA LEU A 108 30.29 19.41 -32.08
C LEU A 108 30.36 20.06 -33.46
N VAL A 109 30.93 19.37 -34.45
CA VAL A 109 30.95 19.84 -35.84
C VAL A 109 29.53 19.92 -36.42
N ALA A 110 28.68 18.93 -36.17
CA ALA A 110 27.30 18.94 -36.66
C ALA A 110 26.44 20.05 -36.02
N LEU A 111 26.64 20.33 -34.72
CA LEU A 111 25.98 21.44 -34.02
C LEU A 111 26.46 22.80 -34.53
N ASP A 112 27.77 22.96 -34.74
CA ASP A 112 28.36 24.17 -35.31
C ASP A 112 27.84 24.43 -36.74
N ALA A 113 27.77 23.39 -37.58
CA ALA A 113 27.18 23.47 -38.92
C ALA A 113 25.69 23.84 -38.91
N ALA A 114 24.95 23.44 -37.86
CA ALA A 114 23.55 23.82 -37.64
C ALA A 114 23.39 25.19 -36.96
N GLY A 115 24.48 25.85 -36.56
CA GLY A 115 24.47 27.13 -35.85
C GLY A 115 23.96 27.05 -34.42
N VAL A 116 23.95 25.86 -33.80
CA VAL A 116 23.41 25.63 -32.45
C VAL A 116 24.54 25.63 -31.43
N LYS A 117 24.39 26.43 -30.37
CA LYS A 117 25.42 26.49 -29.31
C LYS A 117 25.30 25.28 -28.39
N LEU A 118 26.43 24.65 -28.07
CA LEU A 118 26.48 23.54 -27.09
C LEU A 118 25.83 23.93 -25.75
N ARG A 119 25.99 25.18 -25.33
CA ARG A 119 25.38 25.72 -24.11
C ARG A 119 23.86 25.59 -24.11
N GLU A 120 23.19 25.87 -25.22
CA GLU A 120 21.72 25.81 -25.34
C GLU A 120 21.21 24.37 -25.18
N ILE A 121 21.97 23.39 -25.67
CA ILE A 121 21.66 21.95 -25.48
C ILE A 121 21.85 21.54 -24.01
N ILE A 122 22.91 22.02 -23.36
CA ILE A 122 23.14 21.74 -21.93
C ILE A 122 22.03 22.36 -21.08
N GLU A 123 21.60 23.58 -21.41
CA GLU A 123 20.49 24.26 -20.73
C GLU A 123 19.15 23.52 -20.92
N ASP A 124 18.86 23.01 -22.14
CA ASP A 124 17.67 22.17 -22.40
C ASP A 124 17.72 20.87 -21.58
N ALA A 125 18.89 20.20 -21.54
CA ALA A 125 19.08 18.98 -20.76
C ALA A 125 18.83 19.19 -19.26
N VAL A 126 19.46 20.22 -18.67
CA VAL A 126 19.29 20.55 -17.25
C VAL A 126 17.85 20.93 -16.93
N ARG A 127 17.18 21.68 -17.82
CA ARG A 127 15.79 22.08 -17.59
C ARG A 127 14.84 20.86 -17.55
N ARG A 128 15.05 19.90 -18.46
CA ARG A 128 14.27 18.67 -18.50
C ARG A 128 14.53 17.79 -17.28
N ASP A 129 15.78 17.62 -16.89
CA ASP A 129 16.19 16.87 -15.70
C ASP A 129 15.54 17.45 -14.43
N ARG A 130 15.65 18.77 -14.23
CA ARG A 130 15.02 19.46 -13.09
C ARG A 130 13.49 19.33 -13.09
N ALA A 131 12.86 19.24 -14.26
CA ALA A 131 11.42 19.00 -14.35
C ALA A 131 11.05 17.58 -13.93
N LEU A 132 11.87 16.58 -14.27
CA LEU A 132 11.67 15.21 -13.79
C LEU A 132 11.83 15.14 -12.27
N ASP A 133 12.89 15.73 -11.70
CA ASP A 133 13.11 15.75 -10.26
C ASP A 133 11.96 16.42 -9.50
N THR A 134 11.50 17.57 -10.03
CA THR A 134 10.39 18.31 -9.41
C THR A 134 9.08 17.53 -9.52
N TYR A 135 8.84 16.84 -10.64
CA TYR A 135 7.67 15.99 -10.82
C TYR A 135 7.69 14.82 -9.83
N GLU A 136 8.83 14.14 -9.69
CA GLU A 136 9.01 13.06 -8.72
C GLU A 136 8.72 13.54 -7.30
N HIS A 137 9.27 14.69 -6.91
CA HIS A 137 9.03 15.27 -5.58
C HIS A 137 7.55 15.58 -5.33
N VAL A 138 6.86 16.17 -6.32
CA VAL A 138 5.41 16.45 -6.23
C VAL A 138 4.61 15.16 -6.09
N GLN A 139 4.94 14.12 -6.87
CA GLN A 139 4.27 12.83 -6.81
C GLN A 139 4.50 12.11 -5.48
N GLN A 140 5.72 12.17 -4.94
CA GLN A 140 6.02 11.62 -3.62
C GLN A 140 5.20 12.32 -2.54
N LYS A 141 5.15 13.65 -2.54
CA LYS A 141 4.36 14.40 -1.59
C LYS A 141 2.86 14.09 -1.70
N ALA A 142 2.34 14.00 -2.92
CA ALA A 142 0.94 13.64 -3.14
C ALA A 142 0.61 12.23 -2.63
N LEU A 143 1.54 11.28 -2.78
CA LEU A 143 1.41 9.93 -2.22
C LEU A 143 1.39 9.96 -0.69
N GLU A 144 2.33 10.67 -0.07
CA GLU A 144 2.40 10.81 1.39
C GLU A 144 1.11 11.45 1.97
N GLU A 145 0.58 12.48 1.32
CA GLU A 145 -0.69 13.12 1.71
C GLU A 145 -1.88 12.17 1.56
N LEU A 146 -1.93 11.40 0.47
CA LEU A 146 -2.97 10.41 0.24
C LEU A 146 -2.92 9.28 1.28
N GLU A 147 -1.73 8.75 1.57
CA GLU A 147 -1.53 7.72 2.59
C GLU A 147 -1.95 8.23 3.97
N ALA A 148 -1.53 9.43 4.35
CA ALA A 148 -1.93 10.05 5.62
C ALA A 148 -3.46 10.19 5.71
N HIS A 149 -4.09 10.71 4.66
CA HIS A 149 -5.54 10.86 4.61
C HIS A 149 -6.28 9.52 4.71
N LYS A 150 -5.85 8.51 3.94
CA LYS A 150 -6.50 7.19 3.92
C LYS A 150 -6.27 6.43 5.23
N ASN A 151 -5.11 6.57 5.85
CA ASN A 151 -4.85 6.00 7.17
C ASN A 151 -5.73 6.63 8.24
N GLU A 152 -5.97 7.93 8.18
CA GLU A 152 -6.87 8.61 9.09
C GLU A 152 -8.33 8.15 8.90
N GLU A 153 -8.81 8.05 7.66
CA GLU A 153 -10.14 7.49 7.37
C GLU A 153 -10.28 6.05 7.90
N ASN A 154 -9.26 5.21 7.67
CA ASN A 154 -9.26 3.83 8.18
C ASN A 154 -9.34 3.79 9.71
N ARG A 155 -8.60 4.66 10.40
CA ARG A 155 -8.64 4.78 11.86
C ARG A 155 -10.02 5.17 12.37
N GLN A 156 -10.70 6.10 11.67
CA GLN A 156 -12.06 6.50 12.02
C GLN A 156 -13.07 5.37 11.81
N ILE A 157 -12.94 4.62 10.73
CA ILE A 157 -13.77 3.43 10.46
C ILE A 157 -13.57 2.37 11.54
N GLU A 158 -12.32 2.08 11.93
CA GLU A 158 -12.01 1.13 13.00
C GLU A 158 -12.62 1.54 14.34
N ALA A 159 -12.54 2.83 14.69
CA ALA A 159 -13.14 3.36 15.91
C ALA A 159 -14.67 3.22 15.92
N GLU A 160 -15.33 3.48 14.78
CA GLU A 160 -16.78 3.33 14.67
C GLU A 160 -17.20 1.86 14.74
N ILE A 161 -16.43 0.94 14.12
CA ILE A 161 -16.63 -0.50 14.26
C ILE A 161 -16.54 -0.90 15.73
N GLU A 162 -15.51 -0.48 16.45
CA GLU A 162 -15.35 -0.80 17.87
C GLU A 162 -16.52 -0.28 18.71
N ARG A 163 -16.95 0.96 18.46
CA ARG A 163 -18.12 1.56 19.11
C ARG A 163 -19.37 0.72 18.89
N LEU A 164 -19.70 0.39 17.65
CA LEU A 164 -20.88 -0.41 17.31
C LEU A 164 -20.81 -1.82 17.89
N VAL A 165 -19.63 -2.45 17.85
CA VAL A 165 -19.44 -3.78 18.44
C VAL A 165 -19.68 -3.75 19.94
N SER A 166 -19.16 -2.75 20.65
CA SER A 166 -19.36 -2.58 22.09
C SER A 166 -20.84 -2.38 22.44
N GLU A 167 -21.54 -1.52 21.70
CA GLU A 167 -22.97 -1.25 21.87
C GLU A 167 -23.81 -2.52 21.67
N ARG A 168 -23.54 -3.26 20.58
CA ARG A 168 -24.25 -4.50 20.27
C ARG A 168 -23.98 -5.60 21.29
N ARG A 169 -22.74 -5.74 21.77
CA ARG A 169 -22.40 -6.68 22.83
C ARG A 169 -23.12 -6.36 24.13
N ALA A 170 -23.13 -5.08 24.54
CA ALA A 170 -23.86 -4.66 25.73
C ALA A 170 -25.37 -4.96 25.61
N ARG A 171 -25.96 -4.76 24.44
CA ARG A 171 -27.37 -5.09 24.20
C ARG A 171 -27.64 -6.59 24.29
N ILE A 172 -26.78 -7.43 23.71
CA ILE A 172 -26.88 -8.90 23.82
C ILE A 172 -26.79 -9.34 25.28
N GLN A 173 -25.85 -8.77 26.04
CA GLN A 173 -25.71 -9.07 27.47
C GLN A 173 -26.96 -8.70 28.25
N SER A 174 -27.49 -7.49 28.05
CA SER A 174 -28.72 -7.05 28.71
C SER A 174 -29.92 -7.95 28.38
N ASN A 175 -30.06 -8.37 27.12
CA ASN A 175 -31.11 -9.31 26.72
C ASN A 175 -30.96 -10.66 27.42
N ASN A 176 -29.73 -11.18 27.53
CA ASN A 176 -29.46 -12.45 28.21
C ASN A 176 -29.77 -12.36 29.72
N GLU A 177 -29.45 -11.23 30.36
CA GLU A 177 -29.80 -10.97 31.77
C GLU A 177 -31.32 -10.94 31.99
N VAL A 178 -32.08 -10.32 31.08
CA VAL A 178 -33.55 -10.34 31.13
C VAL A 178 -34.09 -11.77 31.00
N ILE A 179 -33.57 -12.54 30.04
CA ILE A 179 -33.95 -13.95 29.86
C ILE A 179 -33.62 -14.76 31.12
N ALA A 180 -32.45 -14.56 31.71
CA ALA A 180 -32.04 -15.27 32.93
C ALA A 180 -33.00 -14.96 34.10
N LYS A 181 -33.31 -13.67 34.33
CA LYS A 181 -34.24 -13.25 35.39
C LYS A 181 -35.64 -13.86 35.21
N GLU A 182 -36.16 -13.89 33.99
CA GLU A 182 -37.48 -14.48 33.73
C GLU A 182 -37.47 -16.01 33.90
N LYS A 183 -36.37 -16.68 33.52
CA LYS A 183 -36.20 -18.12 33.81
C LYS A 183 -36.19 -18.39 35.30
N ASP A 184 -35.41 -17.63 36.08
CA ASP A 184 -35.33 -17.80 37.53
C ASP A 184 -36.69 -17.57 38.20
N ARG A 185 -37.42 -16.54 37.78
CA ARG A 185 -38.79 -16.26 38.22
C ARG A 185 -39.72 -17.43 37.90
N PHE A 186 -39.65 -17.98 36.70
CA PHE A 186 -40.49 -19.11 36.28
C PHE A 186 -40.18 -20.37 37.09
N TYR A 187 -38.90 -20.73 37.26
CA TYR A 187 -38.51 -21.89 38.08
C TYR A 187 -38.92 -21.71 39.55
N GLY A 188 -38.76 -20.51 40.10
CA GLY A 188 -39.25 -20.19 41.44
C GLY A 188 -40.77 -20.36 41.59
N TRP A 189 -41.55 -20.00 40.57
CA TRP A 189 -42.99 -20.25 40.56
C TRP A 189 -43.32 -21.74 40.41
N GLN A 190 -42.63 -22.48 39.54
CA GLN A 190 -42.84 -23.93 39.39
C GLN A 190 -42.60 -24.68 40.70
N LEU A 191 -41.59 -24.30 41.47
CA LEU A 191 -41.33 -24.90 42.79
C LEU A 191 -42.48 -24.62 43.77
N LYS A 192 -42.97 -23.38 43.83
CA LYS A 192 -44.14 -23.02 44.66
C LYS A 192 -45.39 -23.77 44.23
N LYS A 193 -45.61 -23.90 42.91
CA LYS A 193 -46.73 -24.67 42.35
C LYS A 193 -46.66 -26.13 42.80
N GLN A 194 -45.50 -26.77 42.72
CA GLN A 194 -45.33 -28.16 43.15
C GLN A 194 -45.60 -28.34 44.65
N GLN A 195 -45.13 -27.41 45.49
CA GLN A 195 -45.41 -27.43 46.93
C GLN A 195 -46.91 -27.30 47.22
N GLU A 196 -47.60 -26.42 46.50
CA GLU A 196 -49.05 -26.24 46.63
C GLU A 196 -49.81 -27.48 46.13
N GLU A 197 -49.45 -28.03 44.97
CA GLU A 197 -50.04 -29.27 44.45
C GLU A 197 -49.86 -30.43 45.42
N GLN A 198 -48.68 -30.56 46.05
CA GLN A 198 -48.43 -31.57 47.08
C GLN A 198 -49.33 -31.35 48.31
N ARG A 199 -49.49 -30.10 48.75
CA ARG A 199 -50.36 -29.75 49.89
C ARG A 199 -51.83 -30.07 49.61
N ILE A 200 -52.31 -29.73 48.41
CA ILE A 200 -53.69 -30.04 48.02
C ILE A 200 -53.86 -31.55 47.88
N ALA A 201 -52.89 -32.26 47.30
CA ALA A 201 -52.92 -33.73 47.18
C ALA A 201 -52.97 -34.42 48.54
N GLU A 202 -52.18 -33.95 49.51
CA GLU A 202 -52.23 -34.43 50.90
C GLU A 202 -53.61 -34.18 51.52
N ALA A 203 -54.16 -32.97 51.36
CA ALA A 203 -55.49 -32.66 51.88
C ALA A 203 -56.61 -33.51 51.27
N VAL A 204 -56.56 -33.74 49.94
CA VAL A 204 -57.55 -34.56 49.22
C VAL A 204 -57.42 -36.05 49.56
N SER A 205 -56.22 -36.53 49.91
CA SER A 205 -55.98 -37.94 50.24
C SER A 205 -56.80 -38.46 51.43
N TYR A 206 -57.25 -37.57 52.32
CA TYR A 206 -58.14 -37.93 53.44
C TYR A 206 -59.61 -38.13 53.03
N PHE A 207 -60.00 -37.67 51.83
CA PHE A 207 -61.39 -37.65 51.37
C PHE A 207 -61.64 -38.46 50.08
N ALA A 208 -60.59 -38.92 49.38
CA ALA A 208 -60.70 -39.69 48.14
C ALA A 208 -59.66 -40.82 48.08
N GLU A 209 -60.07 -42.03 47.68
CA GLU A 209 -59.19 -43.21 47.52
C GLU A 209 -58.26 -43.10 46.28
N GLU A 210 -58.65 -42.33 45.27
CA GLU A 210 -57.81 -41.99 44.09
C GLU A 210 -57.59 -40.48 44.02
N ASN A 211 -56.33 -40.04 43.95
CA ASN A 211 -55.96 -38.63 44.03
C ASN A 211 -55.93 -38.01 42.60
N PRO A 212 -56.83 -37.08 42.24
CA PRO A 212 -56.94 -36.54 40.88
C PRO A 212 -55.90 -35.44 40.55
N ILE A 213 -54.99 -35.14 41.48
CA ILE A 213 -54.02 -34.05 41.35
C ILE A 213 -52.76 -34.55 40.66
N THR A 214 -52.24 -33.76 39.73
CA THR A 214 -50.98 -34.04 39.02
C THR A 214 -49.79 -33.81 39.95
N THR A 215 -49.62 -34.65 40.96
CA THR A 215 -48.35 -34.78 41.67
C THR A 215 -47.42 -35.54 40.73
N SER A 216 -46.32 -34.92 40.30
CA SER A 216 -45.36 -35.46 39.33
C SER A 216 -44.52 -36.64 39.87
N GLY A 217 -45.15 -37.59 40.56
CA GLY A 217 -44.52 -38.71 41.26
C GLY A 217 -45.45 -39.91 41.51
N GLY A 218 -46.46 -40.15 40.66
CA GLY A 218 -47.23 -41.41 40.67
C GLY A 218 -46.52 -42.51 39.85
N PRO A 219 -46.60 -43.80 40.27
CA PRO A 219 -45.88 -44.90 39.62
C PRO A 219 -46.35 -45.13 38.17
N PRO A 220 -45.51 -45.68 37.28
CA PRO A 220 -45.86 -45.87 35.87
C PRO A 220 -47.09 -46.78 35.74
N PRO A 221 -48.04 -46.48 34.83
CA PRO A 221 -49.17 -47.35 34.59
C PRO A 221 -48.67 -48.71 34.08
N SER A 222 -49.00 -49.75 34.83
CA SER A 222 -48.79 -51.15 34.47
C SER A 222 -49.48 -51.46 33.15
N SER A 223 -48.71 -51.80 32.12
CA SER A 223 -49.21 -52.27 30.83
C SER A 223 -50.06 -53.54 31.01
N PRO A 224 -51.29 -53.60 30.44
CA PRO A 224 -52.05 -54.84 30.41
C PRO A 224 -51.45 -55.79 29.37
N ARG A 225 -51.18 -57.01 29.83
CA ARG A 225 -50.77 -58.19 29.05
C ARG A 225 -51.95 -58.64 28.16
N PRO A 226 -51.74 -58.88 26.85
CA PRO A 226 -52.60 -59.78 26.11
C PRO A 226 -51.77 -60.96 25.59
N GLY A 227 -52.02 -62.13 26.18
CA GLY A 227 -51.74 -63.40 25.52
C GLY A 227 -53.07 -64.03 25.16
N GLN A 228 -53.32 -64.24 23.87
CA GLN A 228 -53.78 -65.52 23.31
C GLN A 228 -53.87 -65.40 21.79
N GLY A 229 -53.27 -66.38 21.11
CA GLY A 229 -53.24 -66.53 19.66
C GLY A 229 -54.56 -67.03 19.07
N PRO A 230 -54.53 -67.34 17.79
CA PRO A 230 -54.64 -68.74 17.35
C PRO A 230 -53.31 -69.33 16.85
#